data_AF-A0A1M6XB48-F1
#
_entry.id   AF-A0A1M6XB48-F1
#
_cell.length_a   1.000
_cell.length_b   1.000
_cell.length_c   1.000
_cell.angle_alpha   90.00
_cell.angle_beta   90.00
_cell.angle_gamma   90.00
#
_symmetry.space_group_name_H-M   'P 1'
#
loop_
_entity.id
_entity.type
_entity.pdbx_description
1 polymer ?
#
loop_
_entity_poly.entity_id
_entity_poly.type
_entity_poly.pdbx_seq_one_letter_code
_entity_poly.pdbx_strand_id
1 'polypeptide(L)'
;MAGLAKEFVPDPRRDVTLNPEIKDYRRYGEAFIEDGARRQMDTAMQLPVTLDGALMPDAHQGYGLPIGGVLAVDNAVMAHQRDLVDVLGSFAPRIVRMDAGGGGKSRYGGE
;
A
#
# COMPACT_ATOMS: atom_id res chain seq x y z
N MET A 1 30.77 -12.34 0.71
CA MET A 1 29.76 -11.43 1.33
C MET A 1 28.39 -11.54 0.62
N ALA A 2 27.89 -12.75 0.32
CA ALA A 2 26.63 -12.95 -0.41
C ALA A 2 25.62 -13.84 0.36
N GLY A 3 25.90 -14.14 1.64
CA GLY A 3 25.14 -15.09 2.44
C GLY A 3 23.99 -14.48 3.24
N LEU A 4 24.18 -13.29 3.84
CA LEU A 4 23.18 -12.72 4.75
C LEU A 4 21.88 -12.27 4.06
N ALA A 5 21.97 -11.69 2.85
CA ALA A 5 20.78 -11.12 2.19
C ALA A 5 19.71 -12.17 1.85
N LYS A 6 20.11 -13.41 1.55
CA LYS A 6 19.17 -14.50 1.21
C LYS A 6 18.39 -15.03 2.40
N GLU A 7 18.90 -14.90 3.61
CA GLU A 7 18.24 -15.37 4.82
C GLU A 7 17.07 -14.45 5.25
N PHE A 8 17.10 -13.19 4.82
CA PHE A 8 16.07 -12.18 5.11
C PHE A 8 14.97 -12.07 4.05
N VAL A 9 15.02 -12.85 2.97
CA VAL A 9 14.01 -12.78 1.89
C VAL A 9 13.23 -14.09 1.82
N PRO A 10 11.99 -14.15 2.35
CA PRO A 10 11.16 -15.34 2.28
C PRO A 10 10.80 -15.71 0.82
N ASP A 11 10.64 -17.02 0.56
CA ASP A 11 10.40 -17.60 -0.76
C ASP A 11 9.22 -16.91 -1.50
N PRO A 12 9.44 -16.39 -2.73
CA PRO A 12 8.43 -15.70 -3.52
C PRO A 12 7.26 -16.58 -3.99
N ARG A 13 7.35 -17.91 -3.89
CA ARG A 13 6.34 -18.86 -4.36
C ARG A 13 5.34 -19.31 -3.30
N ARG A 14 5.31 -18.65 -2.14
CA ARG A 14 4.33 -18.98 -1.10
C ARG A 14 2.96 -18.47 -1.50
N ASP A 15 2.00 -19.39 -1.63
CA ASP A 15 0.59 -19.05 -1.52
C ASP A 15 0.37 -18.33 -0.18
N VAL A 16 -0.08 -17.09 -0.25
CA VAL A 16 -0.37 -16.28 0.94
C VAL A 16 -1.84 -16.44 1.26
N THR A 17 -2.13 -17.09 2.39
CA THR A 17 -3.50 -17.13 2.92
C THR A 17 -3.93 -15.72 3.31
N LEU A 18 -5.02 -15.24 2.73
CA LEU A 18 -5.61 -13.94 3.07
C LEU A 18 -6.29 -13.99 4.44
N ASN A 19 -6.26 -12.85 5.14
CA ASN A 19 -7.09 -12.64 6.30
C ASN A 19 -8.57 -12.63 5.88
N PRO A 20 -9.47 -13.24 6.65
CA PRO A 20 -10.88 -13.32 6.28
C PRO A 20 -11.57 -11.95 6.33
N GLU A 21 -11.16 -11.08 7.25
CA GLU A 21 -11.68 -9.73 7.39
C GLU A 21 -10.83 -8.72 6.62
N ILE A 22 -11.52 -7.82 5.91
CA ILE A 22 -10.90 -6.66 5.28
C ILE A 22 -10.64 -5.64 6.38
N LYS A 23 -9.37 -5.29 6.61
CA LYS A 23 -8.99 -4.22 7.53
C LYS A 23 -9.54 -2.89 7.02
N ASP A 24 -10.06 -2.06 7.93
CA ASP A 24 -10.46 -0.69 7.59
C ASP A 24 -9.27 0.12 7.09
N TYR A 25 -9.54 1.06 6.19
CA TYR A 25 -8.55 1.98 5.63
C TYR A 25 -9.20 3.32 5.30
N ARG A 26 -8.37 4.37 5.23
CA ARG A 26 -8.87 5.72 5.00
C ARG A 26 -9.20 5.94 3.52
N ARG A 27 -10.32 6.59 3.23
CA ARG A 27 -10.70 7.02 1.88
C ARG A 27 -10.85 8.52 1.84
N TYR A 28 -10.23 9.17 0.87
CA TYR A 28 -10.36 10.61 0.65
C TYR A 28 -11.11 10.85 -0.66
N GLY A 29 -12.11 11.73 -0.65
CA GLY A 29 -12.89 12.08 -1.85
C GLY A 29 -13.56 10.86 -2.48
N GLU A 30 -14.23 10.04 -1.66
CA GLU A 30 -14.74 8.71 -2.04
C GLU A 30 -15.61 8.69 -3.32
N ALA A 31 -16.36 9.76 -3.57
CA ALA A 31 -17.17 9.91 -4.78
C ALA A 31 -16.39 9.85 -6.10
N PHE A 32 -15.07 10.04 -6.05
CA PHE A 32 -14.18 10.05 -7.22
C PHE A 32 -13.34 8.78 -7.36
N ILE A 33 -13.40 7.87 -6.38
CA ILE A 33 -12.64 6.61 -6.40
C ILE A 33 -13.36 5.63 -7.33
N GLU A 34 -12.62 4.96 -8.22
CA GLU A 34 -13.19 3.90 -9.05
C GLU A 34 -13.50 2.62 -8.25
N ASP A 35 -14.59 1.93 -8.58
CA ASP A 35 -14.97 0.68 -7.92
C ASP A 35 -13.88 -0.39 -7.99
N GLY A 36 -13.16 -0.46 -9.11
CA GLY A 36 -12.07 -1.42 -9.27
C GLY A 36 -10.88 -1.09 -8.37
N ALA A 37 -10.62 0.20 -8.11
CA ALA A 37 -9.59 0.61 -7.17
C ALA A 37 -9.95 0.20 -5.73
N ARG A 38 -11.22 0.37 -5.34
CA ARG A 38 -11.72 -0.10 -4.03
C ARG A 38 -11.54 -1.61 -3.86
N ARG A 39 -11.97 -2.41 -4.85
CA ARG A 39 -11.83 -3.88 -4.78
C ARG A 39 -10.37 -4.35 -4.67
N GLN A 40 -9.47 -3.68 -5.38
CA GLN A 40 -8.03 -3.97 -5.29
C GLN A 40 -7.48 -3.62 -3.90
N MET A 41 -7.88 -2.47 -3.36
CA MET A 41 -7.51 -2.08 -2.00
C MET A 41 -8.07 -3.05 -0.95
N ASP A 42 -9.33 -3.46 -1.06
CA ASP A 42 -9.97 -4.42 -0.16
C ASP A 42 -9.18 -5.74 -0.11
N THR A 43 -8.74 -6.22 -1.27
CA THR A 43 -7.89 -7.43 -1.37
C THR A 43 -6.52 -7.19 -0.71
N ALA A 44 -5.90 -6.03 -0.95
CA ALA A 44 -4.62 -5.66 -0.35
C ALA A 44 -4.71 -5.55 1.18
N MET A 45 -5.84 -5.08 1.72
CA MET A 45 -6.09 -4.98 3.16
C MET A 45 -6.28 -6.34 3.84
N GLN A 46 -6.52 -7.41 3.08
CA GLN A 46 -6.54 -8.78 3.58
C GLN A 46 -5.17 -9.44 3.61
N LEU A 47 -4.12 -8.83 3.04
CA LEU A 47 -2.78 -9.42 3.10
C LEU A 47 -2.29 -9.47 4.56
N PRO A 48 -1.71 -10.60 5.02
CA PRO A 48 -1.18 -10.73 6.38
C PRO A 48 -0.14 -9.67 6.73
N VAL A 49 0.64 -9.22 5.75
CA VAL A 49 1.69 -8.21 5.92
C VAL A 49 1.16 -6.77 5.98
N THR A 50 -0.12 -6.52 5.67
CA THR A 50 -0.68 -5.17 5.66
C THR A 50 -0.90 -4.66 7.07
N LEU A 51 -0.43 -3.44 7.37
CA LEU A 51 -0.64 -2.75 8.64
C LEU A 51 -1.78 -1.73 8.55
N ASP A 52 -1.80 -0.93 7.49
CA ASP A 52 -2.77 0.16 7.27
C ASP A 52 -2.80 0.54 5.79
N GLY A 53 -3.76 1.38 5.38
CA GLY A 53 -3.86 1.86 4.02
C GLY A 53 -4.66 3.15 3.86
N ALA A 54 -4.52 3.76 2.68
CA ALA A 54 -5.36 4.88 2.26
C ALA A 54 -5.60 4.89 0.75
N LEU A 55 -6.78 5.35 0.32
CA LEU A 55 -7.09 5.68 -1.07
C LEU A 55 -7.27 7.17 -1.27
N MET A 56 -6.65 7.69 -2.32
CA MET A 56 -6.77 9.08 -2.77
C MET A 56 -7.95 9.28 -3.74
N PRO A 57 -8.45 10.51 -3.93
CA PRO A 57 -9.61 10.78 -4.77
C PRO A 57 -9.41 10.44 -6.26
N ASP A 58 -8.17 10.38 -6.73
CA ASP A 58 -7.79 10.01 -8.09
C ASP A 58 -7.54 8.51 -8.26
N ALA A 59 -7.90 7.71 -7.25
CA ALA A 59 -7.64 6.29 -7.26
C ALA A 59 -8.45 5.56 -8.34
N HIS A 60 -7.73 4.84 -9.18
CA HIS A 60 -8.23 4.08 -10.31
C HIS A 60 -7.51 2.73 -10.41
N GLN A 61 -8.02 1.85 -11.28
CA GLN A 61 -7.49 0.49 -11.38
C GLN A 61 -6.00 0.45 -11.73
N GLY A 62 -5.25 -0.34 -10.98
CA GLY A 62 -3.84 -0.67 -11.23
C GLY A 62 -3.62 -2.17 -11.44
N TYR A 63 -2.39 -2.63 -11.22
CA TYR A 63 -2.02 -4.06 -11.22
C TYR A 63 -1.72 -4.51 -9.79
N GLY A 64 -2.63 -5.27 -9.19
CA GLY A 64 -2.53 -5.75 -7.81
C GLY A 64 -2.94 -4.72 -6.77
N LEU A 65 -2.26 -3.57 -6.71
CA LEU A 65 -2.61 -2.42 -5.87
C LEU A 65 -3.14 -1.27 -6.76
N PRO A 66 -4.16 -0.51 -6.34
CA PRO A 66 -4.67 0.60 -7.14
C PRO A 66 -3.67 1.74 -7.26
N ILE A 67 -3.71 2.44 -8.39
CA ILE A 67 -3.05 3.74 -8.51
C ILE A 67 -3.76 4.70 -7.55
N GLY A 68 -3.02 5.57 -6.87
CA GLY A 68 -3.56 6.44 -5.82
C GLY A 68 -3.83 5.71 -4.49
N GLY A 69 -3.47 4.42 -4.37
CA GLY A 69 -3.46 3.70 -3.11
C GLY A 69 -2.11 3.77 -2.39
N VAL A 70 -2.14 3.89 -1.07
CA VAL A 70 -0.97 3.77 -0.19
C VAL A 70 -1.22 2.60 0.75
N LEU A 71 -0.26 1.70 0.88
CA LEU A 71 -0.32 0.54 1.76
C LEU A 71 0.90 0.53 2.68
N ALA A 72 0.67 0.53 4.00
CA ALA A 72 1.71 0.30 4.98
C ALA A 72 1.83 -1.21 5.23
N VAL A 73 3.04 -1.74 5.22
CA VAL A 73 3.30 -3.18 5.39
C VAL A 73 4.39 -3.44 6.42
N ASP A 74 4.33 -4.58 7.07
CA ASP A 74 5.34 -5.03 8.04
C ASP A 74 6.54 -5.66 7.32
N ASN A 75 7.60 -4.85 7.16
CA ASN A 75 8.92 -5.26 6.69
C ASN A 75 8.89 -6.19 5.46
N ALA A 76 8.05 -5.87 4.46
CA ALA A 76 7.82 -6.72 3.31
C ALA A 76 7.89 -5.95 1.99
N VAL A 77 8.41 -6.61 0.96
CA VAL A 77 8.24 -6.22 -0.46
C VAL A 77 7.17 -7.13 -1.07
N MET A 78 6.29 -6.56 -1.91
CA MET A 78 5.24 -7.32 -2.59
C MET A 78 5.85 -8.38 -3.51
N ALA A 79 5.21 -9.55 -3.57
CA ALA A 79 5.78 -10.74 -4.22
C ALA A 79 6.25 -10.48 -5.67
N HIS A 80 5.42 -9.82 -6.48
CA HIS A 80 5.76 -9.52 -7.89
C HIS A 80 6.91 -8.53 -8.09
N GLN A 81 7.29 -7.78 -7.05
CA GLN A 81 8.34 -6.78 -7.12
C GLN A 81 9.68 -7.29 -6.58
N ARG A 82 9.70 -8.42 -5.87
CA ARG A 82 10.89 -8.91 -5.15
C ARG A 82 12.10 -9.09 -6.06
N ASP A 83 11.93 -9.69 -7.23
CA ASP A 83 13.04 -9.94 -8.15
C ASP A 83 13.49 -8.68 -8.90
N LEU A 84 12.75 -7.57 -8.76
CA LEU A 84 13.03 -6.29 -9.41
C LEU A 84 13.75 -5.30 -8.50
N VAL A 85 13.89 -5.60 -7.20
CA VAL A 85 14.43 -4.66 -6.21
C VAL A 85 15.39 -5.35 -5.24
N ASP A 86 16.45 -4.64 -4.85
CA ASP A 86 17.32 -5.03 -3.75
C ASP A 86 17.00 -4.20 -2.51
N VAL A 87 16.91 -4.86 -1.35
CA VAL A 87 16.75 -4.17 -0.06
C VAL A 87 18.13 -3.79 0.47
N LEU A 88 18.46 -2.50 0.43
CA LEU A 88 19.76 -1.99 0.86
C LEU A 88 19.84 -1.71 2.37
N GLY A 89 18.70 -1.50 3.03
CA GLY A 89 18.61 -1.19 4.45
C GLY A 89 17.24 -0.67 4.85
N SER A 90 17.05 -0.36 6.14
CA SER A 90 15.82 0.25 6.66
C SER A 90 16.01 1.73 6.93
N PHE A 91 14.94 2.50 6.72
CA PHE A 91 14.88 3.91 7.05
C PHE A 91 13.67 4.16 7.96
N ALA A 92 13.90 4.79 9.11
CA ALA A 92 12.85 5.21 10.03
C ALA A 92 12.59 6.72 9.86
N PRO A 93 11.66 7.13 8.98
CA PRO A 93 11.38 8.54 8.77
C PRO A 93 10.87 9.20 10.05
N ARG A 94 11.32 10.43 10.33
CA ARG A 94 10.61 11.29 11.29
C ARG A 94 9.42 11.93 10.57
N ILE A 95 8.27 12.02 11.24
CA ILE A 95 7.01 12.51 10.67
C ILE A 95 7.24 13.80 9.87
N VAL A 96 6.90 13.76 8.58
CA VAL A 96 6.88 14.92 7.69
C VAL A 96 5.42 15.33 7.54
N ARG A 97 5.09 16.57 7.93
CA ARG A 97 3.77 17.14 7.69
C ARG A 97 3.68 17.52 6.22
N MET A 98 2.71 16.96 5.49
CA MET A 98 2.42 17.44 4.13
C MET A 98 1.95 18.90 4.19
N ASP A 99 2.40 19.70 3.23
CA ASP A 99 1.97 21.09 3.09
C ASP A 99 0.48 21.13 2.74
N ALA A 100 -0.29 21.95 3.48
CA ALA A 100 -1.71 22.11 3.24
C ALA A 100 -1.89 23.07 2.06
N GLY A 101 -1.76 22.55 0.84
CA GLY A 101 -1.78 23.34 -0.40
C GLY A 101 -2.83 24.46 -0.37
N GLY A 102 -2.37 25.70 -0.58
CA GLY A 102 -3.23 26.88 -0.53
C GLY A 102 -4.25 26.94 -1.68
N GLY A 103 -5.50 27.28 -1.34
CA GLY A 103 -6.39 28.10 -2.18
C GLY A 103 -7.09 27.48 -3.39
N GLY A 104 -6.98 26.19 -3.66
CA GLY A 104 -7.79 25.48 -4.66
C GLY A 104 -8.94 24.71 -4.01
N LYS A 105 -10.08 24.52 -4.70
CA LYS A 105 -11.17 23.64 -4.23
C LYS A 105 -10.58 22.27 -3.83
N SER A 106 -10.53 22.01 -2.52
CA SER A 106 -9.91 20.80 -1.98
C SER A 106 -10.67 19.58 -2.48
N ARG A 107 -10.00 18.74 -3.28
CA ARG A 107 -10.48 17.37 -3.59
C ARG A 107 -10.35 16.43 -2.39
N TYR A 108 -9.71 16.89 -1.31
CA TYR A 108 -9.43 16.17 -0.07
C TYR A 108 -10.38 16.56 1.08
N GLY A 109 -11.51 17.21 0.79
CA GLY A 109 -12.53 17.51 1.80
C GLY A 109 -13.22 16.22 2.24
N GLY A 110 -13.15 15.93 3.54
CA GLY A 110 -13.87 14.83 4.20
C GLY A 110 -15.09 15.34 4.97
N GLU A 111 -16.11 14.49 5.05
CA GLU A 111 -16.90 14.33 6.28
C GLU A 111 -16.12 13.43 7.25
#